data_AF-Q9KB97-F1
#
_entry.id   AF-Q9KB97-F1
#
_cell.length_a   1.000
_cell.length_b   1.000
_cell.length_c   1.000
_cell.angle_alpha   90.00
_cell.angle_beta   90.00
_cell.angle_gamma   90.00
#
_symmetry.space_group_name_H-M   'P 1'
#
loop_
_entity.id
_entity.type
_entity.pdbx_description
1 polymer ?
#
loop_
_entity_poly.entity_id
_entity_poly.type
_entity_poly.pdbx_seq_one_letter_code
_entity_poly.pdbx_strand_id
1 'polypeptide(L)' 'MTVEEIKRELEDMLKQEVTITMNKAKELGADVFQVRDYLYRFHPEQWKKSDNKDQPEIQEIEVTINPLKSINKTKKELQ' A
#
# COMPACT_ATOMS: atom_id res chain seq x y z
N MET A 1 -11.64 -19.86 -19.26
CA MET A 1 -11.37 -18.94 -18.15
C MET A 1 -12.52 -17.96 -18.05
N THR A 2 -13.18 -17.87 -16.91
CA THR A 2 -14.31 -16.98 -16.62
C THR A 2 -13.82 -15.59 -16.21
N VAL A 3 -14.71 -14.60 -16.22
CA VAL A 3 -14.39 -13.22 -15.78
C VAL A 3 -13.98 -13.21 -14.29
N GLU A 4 -14.61 -14.06 -13.48
CA GLU A 4 -14.28 -14.23 -12.06
C GLU A 4 -12.88 -14.85 -11.86
N GLU A 5 -12.49 -15.80 -12.72
CA GLU A 5 -11.13 -16.35 -12.70
C GLU A 5 -10.08 -15.28 -13.07
N ILE A 6 -10.35 -14.47 -14.10
CA ILE A 6 -9.46 -13.36 -14.50
C ILE A 6 -9.30 -12.34 -13.37
N LYS A 7 -10.38 -11.97 -12.68
CA LYS A 7 -10.32 -11.04 -11.54
C LYS A 7 -9.42 -11.57 -10.43
N ARG A 8 -9.54 -12.86 -10.08
CA ARG A 8 -8.70 -13.50 -9.05
C ARG A 8 -7.24 -13.53 -9.47
N GLU A 9 -6.96 -13.90 -10.72
CA GLU A 9 -5.59 -13.92 -11.25
C GLU A 9 -4.95 -12.53 -11.19
N LEU A 10 -5.68 -11.49 -11.61
CA LEU A 10 -5.20 -10.11 -11.52
C LEU A 10 -4.97 -9.64 -10.08
N GLU A 11 -5.87 -10.00 -9.16
CA GLU A 11 -5.70 -9.69 -7.73
C GLU A 11 -4.44 -10.34 -7.16
N ASP A 12 -4.18 -11.60 -7.51
CA ASP A 12 -3.00 -12.32 -7.05
C ASP A 12 -1.71 -11.76 -7.66
N MET A 13 -1.71 -11.43 -8.95
CA MET A 13 -0.58 -10.77 -9.62
C MET A 13 -0.23 -9.43 -8.97
N LEU A 14 -1.24 -8.59 -8.69
CA LEU A 14 -1.03 -7.30 -8.03
C LEU A 14 -0.46 -7.46 -6.61
N LYS A 15 -1.00 -8.41 -5.83
CA LYS A 15 -0.47 -8.71 -4.49
C LYS A 15 0.98 -9.14 -4.55
N GLN A 16 1.34 -10.00 -5.51
CA GLN A 16 2.71 -10.46 -5.70
C GLN A 16 3.64 -9.30 -6.05
N GLU A 17 3.28 -8.46 -7.01
CA GLU A 17 4.11 -7.33 -7.45
C GLU A 17 4.36 -6.32 -6.33
N VAL A 18 3.30 -5.96 -5.58
CA VAL A 18 3.43 -5.04 -4.44
C VAL A 18 4.28 -5.67 -3.33
N THR A 19 4.13 -6.98 -3.07
CA THR A 19 4.94 -7.69 -2.08
C THR A 19 6.42 -7.71 -2.45
N ILE A 20 6.76 -8.02 -3.71
CA ILE A 20 8.14 -8.00 -4.22
C ILE A 20 8.72 -6.59 -4.08
N THR A 21 7.97 -5.58 -4.51
CA THR A 21 8.40 -4.17 -4.44
C THR A 21 8.65 -3.75 -2.98
N MET A 22 7.75 -4.11 -2.06
CA MET A 22 7.89 -3.80 -0.64
C MET A 22 9.10 -4.51 -0.02
N ASN A 23 9.31 -5.79 -0.33
CA ASN A 23 10.47 -6.53 0.16
C ASN A 23 11.77 -5.90 -0.34
N LYS A 24 11.81 -5.47 -1.61
CA LYS A 24 12.99 -4.79 -2.15
C LYS A 24 13.21 -3.42 -1.53
N ALA A 25 12.13 -2.68 -1.28
CA ALA A 25 12.17 -1.41 -0.58
C ALA A 25 12.74 -1.58 0.84
N LYS A 26 12.33 -2.62 1.57
CA LYS A 26 12.88 -2.98 2.89
C LYS A 26 14.37 -3.30 2.83
N GLU A 27 14.81 -4.16 1.91
CA GLU A 27 16.23 -4.50 1.73
C GLU A 27 17.11 -3.27 1.48
N LEU A 28 16.59 -2.29 0.74
CA LEU A 28 17.32 -1.08 0.36
C LEU A 28 17.14 0.08 1.36
N GLY A 29 16.28 -0.07 2.37
CA GLY A 29 15.85 1.03 3.25
C GLY A 29 15.14 2.17 2.50
N ALA A 30 14.57 1.89 1.33
CA ALA A 30 14.02 2.89 0.42
C ALA A 30 12.52 3.12 0.66
N ASP A 31 12.10 4.39 0.69
CA ASP A 31 10.68 4.79 0.85
C ASP A 31 9.90 4.87 -0.45
N VAL A 32 9.81 3.72 -1.12
CA VAL A 32 9.15 3.61 -2.43
C VAL A 32 7.66 3.95 -2.36
N PHE A 33 6.98 3.61 -1.26
CA PHE A 33 5.57 3.90 -1.06
C PHE A 33 5.30 5.19 -0.28
N GLN A 34 6.35 5.98 0.00
CA GLN A 34 6.27 7.27 0.68
C GLN A 34 5.53 7.21 2.03
N VAL A 35 5.79 6.16 2.81
CA VAL A 35 5.13 5.92 4.10
C VAL A 35 5.43 7.05 5.08
N ARG A 36 6.64 7.65 5.03
CA ARG A 36 6.98 8.81 5.87
C ARG A 36 6.17 10.04 5.48
N ASP A 37 5.95 10.29 4.19
CA ASP A 37 5.12 11.40 3.74
C ASP A 37 3.66 11.19 4.19
N TYR A 38 3.18 9.95 4.22
CA TYR A 38 1.86 9.62 4.74
C TYR A 38 1.76 9.93 6.24
N LEU A 39 2.76 9.53 7.04
CA LEU A 39 2.85 9.85 8.46
C LEU A 39 2.85 11.38 8.69
N TYR A 40 3.65 12.11 7.92
CA TYR A 40 3.71 13.57 7.98
C TYR A 40 2.34 14.22 7.67
N ARG A 41 1.64 13.76 6.62
CA ARG A 41 0.38 14.35 6.16
C ARG A 41 -0.81 14.04 7.05
N PHE A 42 -0.92 12.80 7.53
CA PHE A 42 -2.10 12.31 8.23
C PHE A 42 -1.92 12.23 9.76
N HIS A 43 -0.69 12.22 10.24
CA HIS A 43 -0.34 12.12 11.66
C HIS A 43 0.76 13.15 12.05
N PRO A 44 0.53 14.45 11.78
CA PRO A 44 1.55 15.48 11.97
C PRO A 44 1.99 15.64 13.43
N GLU A 45 1.11 15.35 14.39
CA GLU A 45 1.44 15.41 15.82
C GLU A 45 2.37 14.27 16.25
N GLN A 46 2.21 13.08 15.67
CA GLN A 46 3.13 11.96 15.86
C GLN A 46 4.47 12.25 15.18
N TRP A 47 4.44 12.81 13.97
CA TRP A 47 5.63 13.23 13.24
C TRP A 47 6.46 14.26 14.01
N LYS A 48 5.83 15.27 14.62
CA LYS A 48 6.52 16.27 15.45
C LYS A 48 7.13 15.70 16.72
N LYS A 49 6.61 14.58 17.23
CA LYS A 49 7.07 13.93 18.46
C LYS A 49 8.21 12.93 18.21
N SER A 50 8.28 12.35 17.02
CA SER A 50 9.44 11.58 16.58
C SER A 50 10.52 12.57 16.15
N ASP A 51 11.66 12.62 16.85
CA ASP A 51 12.85 13.23 16.25
C ASP A 51 13.19 12.48 14.96
N ASN A 52 13.97 13.05 14.04
CA ASN A 52 14.35 12.41 12.76
C ASN A 52 14.97 11.00 12.92
N LYS A 53 15.36 10.60 14.13
CA LYS A 53 15.89 9.29 14.49
C LYS A 53 14.83 8.25 14.89
N ASP A 54 13.64 8.69 15.29
CA ASP A 54 12.53 7.83 15.77
C ASP A 54 11.43 7.65 14.70
N GLN A 55 11.71 8.07 13.46
CA GLN A 55 10.80 7.82 12.35
C GLN A 55 10.82 6.33 12.01
N PRO A 56 9.66 5.71 11.73
CA PRO A 56 9.60 4.28 11.45
C PRO A 56 10.47 3.96 10.24
N GLU A 57 11.45 3.09 10.43
CA GLU A 57 12.19 2.51 9.34
C GLU A 57 11.28 1.57 8.56
N ILE A 58 11.35 1.62 7.24
CA ILE A 58 10.48 0.80 6.37
C ILE A 58 10.66 -0.69 6.62
N GLN A 59 11.87 -1.06 7.04
CA GLN A 59 12.23 -2.41 7.45
C GLN A 59 11.30 -2.94 8.56
N GLU A 60 10.82 -2.06 9.44
CA GLU A 60 10.00 -2.40 10.62
C GLU A 60 8.49 -2.31 10.35
N ILE A 61 8.07 -1.88 9.16
CA ILE A 61 6.65 -1.66 8.86
C ILE A 61 5.99 -2.96 8.40
N GLU A 62 4.96 -3.40 9.13
CA GLU A 62 4.07 -4.47 8.70
C GLU A 62 2.97 -3.90 7.78
N VAL A 63 2.81 -4.50 6.59
CA VAL A 63 1.87 -4.02 5.57
C VAL A 63 0.96 -5.14 5.13
N THR A 64 -0.35 -4.92 5.25
CA THR A 64 -1.39 -5.85 4.79
C THR A 64 -2.01 -5.33 3.49
N ILE A 65 -1.90 -6.11 2.41
CA ILE A 65 -2.44 -5.75 1.10
C ILE A 65 -3.82 -6.41 0.94
N ASN A 66 -4.86 -5.59 1.03
CA ASN A 66 -6.24 -6.02 0.79
C ASN A 66 -6.77 -5.33 -0.47
N PRO A 67 -7.17 -6.07 -1.52
CA PRO A 67 -7.88 -5.47 -2.64
C PRO A 67 -9.19 -4.87 -2.13
N LEU A 68 -9.35 -3.56 -2.30
CA LEU A 68 -10.60 -2.88 -1.97
C LEU A 68 -11.64 -3.10 -3.08
N LYS A 69 -12.93 -3.03 -2.70
CA LYS A 69 -14.09 -3.27 -3.59
C LYS A 69 -13.87 -2.68 -4.98
N SER A 70 -14.05 -3.51 -6.00
CA SER A 70 -14.13 -3.08 -7.39
C SER A 70 -15.32 -2.14 -7.58
N ILE A 71 -15.04 -0.86 -7.81
CA ILE A 71 -16.07 0.08 -8.26
C ILE A 71 -16.26 -0.16 -9.75
N ASN A 72 -17.40 -0.74 -10.11
CA ASN A 72 -17.76 -0.84 -11.51
C ASN A 72 -18.10 0.56 -12.03
N LYS A 73 -17.15 1.19 -12.75
CA LYS A 73 -17.31 2.55 -13.30
C LYS A 73 -18.52 2.70 -14.23
N THR A 74 -19.05 1.61 -14.79
CA THR A 74 -20.26 1.62 -15.62
C THR A 74 -21.55 1.36 -14.84
N LYS A 75 -21.49 0.97 -13.56
CA LYS A 75 -22.63 0.97 -12.63
C LYS A 75 -22.66 2.24 -11.77
N LYS A 76 -22.51 3.41 -12.40
CA LYS A 76 -23.02 4.64 -11.79
C LYS A 76 -24.54 4.50 -11.85
N GLU A 77 -25.16 4.05 -10.76
CA GLU A 77 -26.61 4.00 -10.65
C GLU A 77 -27.15 5.41 -10.90
N LEU A 78 -28.12 5.48 -11.80
CA LEU A 78 -29.08 6.56 -11.90
C LEU A 78 -29.69 6.75 -10.49
N GLN A 79 -29.29 7.81 -9.80
CA GLN A 79 -30.07 8.45 -8.75
C GLN A 79 -30.44 9.85 -9.23
#